data_AF-A0A1Y1ZPM7-F1
#
_entry.id   AF-A0A1Y1ZPM7-F1
#
_cell.length_a   1.000
_cell.length_b   1.000
_cell.length_c   1.000
_cell.angle_alpha   90.00
_cell.angle_beta   90.00
_cell.angle_gamma   90.00
#
_symmetry.space_group_name_H-M   'P 1'
#
loop_
_entity.id
_entity.type
_entity.pdbx_description
1 polymer ?
#
loop_
_entity_poly.entity_id
_entity_poly.type
_entity_poly.pdbx_seq_one_letter_code
_entity_poly.pdbx_strand_id
1 'polypeptide(L)'
;MKLPAIKLPSKLSSVTSKIPQFKRQPVFNRPVPTSHNSFLSRALYITLLAILVAFSSAVIALKALTLNFIYVNQDMGFVFEIGDDAEPTILAALPRMLFMAPAQLAIVAAAMSVCMGIGHGVFIMRDWKTGTKTQNYSFRRNTMFLHLVNTLTILFSLISIYVTHKSTSHFHAGYVTRKANISPNDSNSVRYNAGTFDLETWSCELQTEPGAEMVWEDYGRQCRIEMAGRAIMIPFLITGVLVAGFAVSALVGGKRVEEQKTWDKQTPVKGDEEEDEVEMRGFNAI
;
A
#
# COMPACT_ATOMS: atom_id res chain seq x y z
N MET A 1 -22.58 58.86 13.47
CA MET A 1 -21.64 59.48 12.50
C MET A 1 -21.81 58.78 11.16
N LYS A 2 -22.18 59.51 10.10
CA LYS A 2 -22.35 58.97 8.74
C LYS A 2 -21.02 59.13 7.99
N LEU A 3 -20.47 58.04 7.46
CA LEU A 3 -19.28 58.07 6.60
C LEU A 3 -19.61 58.77 5.27
N PRO A 4 -18.72 59.65 4.77
CA PRO A 4 -18.95 60.35 3.51
C PRO A 4 -18.92 59.37 2.33
N ALA A 5 -19.93 59.46 1.47
CA ALA A 5 -20.01 58.69 0.24
C ALA A 5 -18.99 59.23 -0.78
N ILE A 6 -17.92 58.48 -1.02
CA ILE A 6 -16.93 58.78 -2.05
C ILE A 6 -17.57 58.51 -3.42
N LYS A 7 -17.86 59.59 -4.16
CA LYS A 7 -18.32 59.53 -5.55
C LYS A 7 -17.13 59.21 -6.45
N LEU A 8 -17.02 57.96 -6.90
CA LEU A 8 -16.04 57.59 -7.92
C LEU A 8 -16.40 58.24 -9.28
N PRO A 9 -15.41 58.74 -10.03
CA PRO A 9 -15.62 59.38 -11.33
C PRO A 9 -16.16 58.39 -12.36
N SER A 10 -17.22 58.80 -13.07
CA SER A 10 -17.97 58.00 -14.05
C SER A 10 -17.19 57.55 -15.28
N LYS A 11 -15.93 58.00 -15.45
CA LYS A 11 -15.07 57.64 -16.59
C LYS A 11 -14.23 56.36 -16.37
N LEU A 12 -14.26 55.77 -15.18
CA LEU A 12 -13.56 54.49 -14.90
C LEU A 12 -14.39 53.24 -15.22
N SER A 13 -15.68 53.39 -15.51
CA SER A 13 -16.58 52.28 -15.87
C SER A 13 -16.42 51.77 -17.31
N SER A 14 -15.82 52.57 -18.21
CA SER A 14 -15.62 52.18 -19.61
C SER A 14 -14.34 51.39 -19.86
N VAL A 15 -13.41 51.36 -18.92
CA VAL A 15 -12.14 50.61 -19.04
C VAL A 15 -12.30 49.18 -18.49
N THR A 16 -13.25 48.95 -17.57
CA THR A 16 -13.52 47.63 -16.99
C THR A 16 -14.24 46.68 -17.96
N SER A 17 -14.90 47.18 -19.01
CA SER A 17 -15.59 46.35 -20.00
C SER A 17 -14.66 45.72 -21.05
N LYS A 18 -13.40 46.16 -21.12
CA LYS A 18 -12.38 45.57 -22.00
C LYS A 18 -11.43 44.62 -21.30
N ILE A 19 -11.58 44.40 -19.99
CA ILE A 19 -10.86 43.32 -19.33
C ILE A 19 -11.53 42.04 -19.82
N PRO A 20 -10.85 41.22 -20.64
CA PRO A 20 -11.43 39.96 -21.09
C PRO A 20 -11.83 39.21 -19.82
N GLN A 21 -13.13 38.93 -19.68
CA GLN A 21 -13.60 38.04 -18.63
C GLN A 21 -12.90 36.71 -18.87
N PHE A 22 -11.76 36.52 -18.21
CA PHE A 22 -11.15 35.23 -18.04
C PHE A 22 -12.18 34.40 -17.29
N LYS A 23 -13.07 33.75 -18.03
CA LYS A 23 -13.85 32.62 -17.55
C LYS A 23 -12.80 31.59 -17.17
N ARG A 24 -12.32 31.68 -15.93
CA ARG A 24 -11.52 30.64 -15.28
C ARG A 24 -12.43 29.43 -15.23
N GLN A 25 -12.40 28.65 -16.30
CA GLN A 25 -13.03 27.35 -16.29
C GLN A 25 -12.34 26.54 -15.20
N PRO A 26 -13.09 25.87 -14.32
CA PRO A 26 -12.50 25.10 -13.25
C PRO A 26 -11.57 24.04 -13.85
N VAL A 27 -10.30 24.09 -13.46
CA VAL A 27 -9.21 23.22 -13.96
C VAL A 27 -9.49 21.73 -13.69
N PHE A 28 -10.43 21.43 -12.79
CA PHE A 28 -10.73 20.09 -12.28
C PHE A 28 -11.33 19.10 -13.29
N ASN A 29 -11.94 19.58 -14.39
CA ASN A 29 -12.66 18.71 -15.34
C ASN A 29 -12.09 18.70 -16.77
N ARG A 30 -10.90 19.28 -16.99
CA ARG A 30 -10.28 19.21 -18.33
C ARG A 30 -9.58 17.85 -18.50
N PRO A 31 -9.84 17.11 -19.60
CA PRO A 31 -9.11 15.91 -19.91
C PRO A 31 -7.67 16.31 -20.24
N VAL A 32 -6.71 15.63 -19.64
CA VAL A 32 -5.29 15.86 -19.95
C VAL A 32 -4.99 15.22 -21.31
N PRO A 33 -4.48 15.98 -22.30
CA PRO A 33 -4.06 15.39 -23.57
C PRO A 33 -2.91 14.43 -23.31
N THR A 34 -3.18 13.13 -23.43
CA THR A 34 -2.16 12.09 -23.32
C THR A 34 -1.65 11.73 -24.72
N SER A 35 -0.34 11.50 -24.83
CA SER A 35 0.30 11.13 -26.09
C SER A 35 -0.15 9.74 -26.58
N HIS A 36 0.27 9.39 -27.79
CA HIS A 36 -0.12 8.20 -28.56
C HIS A 36 0.08 6.83 -27.85
N ASN A 37 0.76 6.79 -26.69
CA ASN A 37 1.08 5.56 -25.94
C ASN A 37 0.05 5.21 -24.83
N SER A 38 -1.18 5.74 -24.92
CA SER A 38 -2.21 5.56 -23.88
C SER A 38 -2.67 4.11 -23.69
N PHE A 39 -2.64 3.28 -24.74
CA PHE A 39 -3.01 1.87 -24.67
C PHE A 39 -2.03 1.05 -23.83
N LEU A 40 -0.72 1.16 -24.11
CA LEU A 40 0.31 0.42 -23.39
C LEU A 40 0.34 0.79 -21.90
N SER A 41 0.20 2.09 -21.61
CA SER A 41 0.10 2.61 -20.24
C SER A 41 -1.09 2.00 -19.48
N ARG A 42 -2.27 1.92 -20.11
CA ARG A 42 -3.46 1.29 -19.50
C ARG A 42 -3.28 -0.22 -19.31
N ALA A 43 -2.70 -0.91 -20.30
CA ALA A 43 -2.43 -2.34 -20.21
C ALA A 43 -1.50 -2.66 -19.04
N LEU A 44 -0.38 -1.94 -18.93
CA LEU A 44 0.55 -2.09 -17.81
C LEU A 44 -0.14 -1.82 -16.47
N TYR A 45 -1.00 -0.79 -16.40
CA TYR A 45 -1.70 -0.47 -15.17
C TYR A 45 -2.68 -1.58 -14.76
N ILE A 46 -3.45 -2.13 -15.70
CA ILE A 46 -4.34 -3.27 -15.44
C ILE A 46 -3.53 -4.47 -14.96
N THR A 47 -2.40 -4.77 -15.60
CA THR A 47 -1.52 -5.88 -15.18
C THR A 47 -1.03 -5.69 -13.75
N LEU A 48 -0.56 -4.49 -13.39
CA LEU A 48 -0.14 -4.19 -12.02
C LEU A 48 -1.30 -4.32 -11.00
N LEU A 49 -2.50 -3.87 -11.36
CA LEU A 49 -3.68 -4.00 -10.51
C LEU A 49 -4.09 -5.47 -10.34
N ALA A 50 -3.98 -6.29 -11.39
CA ALA A 50 -4.26 -7.72 -11.33
C ALA A 50 -3.26 -8.44 -10.42
N ILE A 51 -1.97 -8.12 -10.54
CA ILE A 51 -0.92 -8.66 -9.65
C ILE A 51 -1.15 -8.22 -8.20
N LEU A 52 -1.54 -6.95 -7.98
CA LEU A 52 -1.87 -6.44 -6.64
C LEU A 52 -3.03 -7.22 -6.02
N VAL A 53 -4.09 -7.48 -6.79
CA VAL A 53 -5.23 -8.29 -6.34
C VAL A 53 -4.79 -9.72 -6.03
N ALA A 54 -3.99 -10.35 -6.90
CA ALA A 54 -3.51 -11.71 -6.69
C ALA A 54 -2.68 -11.85 -5.40
N PHE A 55 -1.70 -10.98 -5.17
CA PHE A 55 -0.91 -10.99 -3.94
C PHE A 55 -1.75 -10.68 -2.70
N SER A 56 -2.68 -9.73 -2.83
CA SER A 56 -3.59 -9.41 -1.74
C SER A 56 -4.48 -10.59 -1.36
N SER A 57 -5.08 -11.29 -2.34
CA SER A 57 -5.87 -12.50 -2.10
C SER A 57 -5.04 -13.60 -1.45
N ALA A 58 -3.77 -13.77 -1.85
CA ALA A 58 -2.85 -14.72 -1.23
C ALA A 58 -2.57 -14.35 0.25
N VAL A 59 -2.34 -13.07 0.56
CA VAL A 59 -2.17 -12.59 1.94
C VAL A 59 -3.41 -12.88 2.79
N ILE A 60 -4.61 -12.59 2.27
CA ILE A 60 -5.87 -12.89 2.97
C ILE A 60 -5.98 -14.39 3.23
N ALA A 61 -5.74 -15.23 2.23
CA ALA A 61 -5.84 -16.68 2.37
C ALA A 61 -4.86 -17.21 3.44
N LEU A 62 -3.58 -16.83 3.36
CA LEU A 62 -2.56 -17.27 4.32
C LEU A 62 -2.87 -16.81 5.74
N LYS A 63 -3.27 -15.54 5.93
CA LYS A 63 -3.60 -15.01 7.26
C LYS A 63 -4.96 -15.48 7.78
N ALA A 64 -5.88 -15.87 6.91
CA ALA A 64 -7.10 -16.56 7.33
C ALA A 64 -6.78 -17.97 7.87
N LEU A 65 -5.85 -18.70 7.23
CA LEU A 65 -5.37 -19.99 7.75
C LEU A 65 -4.70 -19.82 9.12
N THR A 66 -3.85 -18.80 9.29
CA THR A 66 -3.28 -18.40 10.60
C THR A 66 -4.35 -18.21 11.67
N LEU A 67 -5.36 -17.37 11.40
CA LEU A 67 -6.40 -17.05 12.37
C LEU A 67 -7.29 -18.26 12.67
N ASN A 68 -7.59 -19.07 11.66
CA ASN A 68 -8.33 -20.32 11.85
C ASN A 68 -7.55 -21.30 12.74
N PHE A 69 -6.24 -21.44 12.51
CA PHE A 69 -5.38 -22.28 13.35
C PHE A 69 -5.40 -21.80 14.81
N ILE A 70 -5.26 -20.48 15.04
CA ILE A 70 -5.32 -19.90 16.38
C ILE A 70 -6.68 -20.20 17.04
N TYR A 71 -7.77 -19.95 16.32
CA TYR A 71 -9.13 -20.13 16.85
C TYR A 71 -9.41 -21.59 17.22
N VAL A 72 -9.01 -22.55 16.38
CA VAL A 72 -9.22 -23.98 16.64
C VAL A 72 -8.36 -24.47 17.80
N ASN A 73 -7.17 -23.90 18.01
CA ASN A 73 -6.19 -24.39 18.99
C ASN A 73 -6.15 -23.58 20.31
N GLN A 74 -6.93 -22.51 20.46
CA GLN A 74 -6.85 -21.65 21.66
C GLN A 74 -7.17 -22.36 22.98
N ASP A 75 -8.06 -23.36 22.91
CA ASP A 75 -8.52 -24.16 24.06
C ASP A 75 -8.03 -25.61 23.99
N MET A 76 -7.11 -25.91 23.06
CA MET A 76 -6.53 -27.24 22.88
C MET A 76 -5.21 -27.37 23.63
N GLY A 77 -4.83 -28.62 23.89
CA GLY A 77 -3.53 -28.99 24.42
C GLY A 77 -3.06 -30.32 23.81
N PHE A 78 -1.79 -30.61 23.97
CA PHE A 78 -1.16 -31.82 23.50
C PHE A 78 -0.26 -32.39 24.60
N VAL A 79 -0.05 -33.70 24.58
CA VAL A 79 0.86 -34.37 25.50
C VAL A 79 2.29 -33.95 25.18
N PHE A 80 2.99 -33.43 26.18
CA PHE A 80 4.38 -33.04 26.10
C PHE A 80 5.23 -34.00 26.94
N GLU A 81 6.15 -34.70 26.29
CA GLU A 81 7.02 -35.68 26.94
C GLU A 81 8.17 -34.99 27.67
N ILE A 82 8.34 -35.32 28.96
CA ILE A 82 9.31 -34.67 29.85
C ILE A 82 10.46 -35.66 30.13
N GLY A 83 11.10 -36.17 29.08
CA GLY A 83 12.18 -37.16 29.20
C GLY A 83 11.76 -38.48 29.84
N ASP A 84 12.70 -39.42 29.98
CA ASP A 84 12.39 -40.83 30.28
C ASP A 84 11.86 -41.08 31.70
N ASP A 85 12.15 -40.20 32.67
CA ASP A 85 11.88 -40.43 34.10
C ASP A 85 10.72 -39.59 34.66
N ALA A 86 10.12 -38.65 33.90
CA ALA A 86 9.05 -37.78 34.38
C ALA A 86 7.72 -38.05 33.67
N GLU A 87 6.62 -37.90 34.41
CA GLU A 87 5.29 -38.06 33.83
C GLU A 87 5.04 -36.99 32.76
N PRO A 88 4.47 -37.37 31.61
CA PRO A 88 4.17 -36.41 30.55
C PRO A 88 3.12 -35.41 31.04
N THR A 89 3.23 -34.16 30.58
CA THR A 89 2.29 -33.09 30.94
C THR A 89 1.46 -32.68 29.73
N ILE A 90 0.30 -32.08 29.93
CA ILE A 90 -0.48 -31.52 28.82
C ILE A 90 0.01 -30.09 28.57
N LEU A 91 0.68 -29.82 27.46
CA LEU A 91 1.05 -28.45 27.08
C LEU A 91 -0.08 -27.84 26.25
N ALA A 92 -0.53 -26.63 26.60
CA ALA A 92 -1.48 -25.89 25.78
C ALA A 92 -0.92 -25.68 24.36
N ALA A 93 -1.76 -25.83 23.34
CA ALA A 93 -1.34 -25.74 21.94
C ALA A 93 -0.79 -24.34 21.59
N LEU A 94 -1.30 -23.30 22.23
CA LEU A 94 -0.84 -21.92 22.05
C LEU A 94 -0.26 -21.34 23.34
N PRO A 95 0.72 -20.43 23.23
CA PRO A 95 1.24 -19.70 24.39
C PRO A 95 0.20 -18.69 24.86
N ARG A 96 0.28 -18.30 26.14
CA ARG A 96 -0.63 -17.33 26.75
C ARG A 96 -0.61 -15.98 26.07
N MET A 97 0.57 -15.53 25.61
CA MET A 97 0.77 -14.25 24.97
C MET A 97 1.20 -14.47 23.52
N LEU A 98 0.22 -14.43 22.61
CA LEU A 98 0.42 -14.58 21.16
C LEU A 98 0.07 -13.27 20.43
N PHE A 99 0.97 -12.79 19.55
CA PHE A 99 0.71 -11.59 18.76
C PHE A 99 -0.29 -11.88 17.61
N MET A 100 -1.50 -11.32 17.72
CA MET A 100 -2.53 -11.44 16.67
C MET A 100 -2.66 -10.18 15.80
N ALA A 101 -2.28 -9.01 16.32
CA ALA A 101 -2.47 -7.73 15.65
C ALA A 101 -1.81 -7.64 14.26
N PRO A 102 -0.57 -8.13 14.02
CA PRO A 102 0.05 -8.02 12.70
C PRO A 102 -0.71 -8.77 11.60
N ALA A 103 -1.28 -9.94 11.92
CA ALA A 103 -2.09 -10.72 10.99
C ALA A 103 -3.40 -9.99 10.62
N GLN A 104 -4.07 -9.39 11.61
CA GLN A 104 -5.28 -8.61 11.40
C GLN A 104 -5.01 -7.37 10.53
N LEU A 105 -3.93 -6.63 10.81
CA LEU A 105 -3.52 -5.48 9.99
C LEU A 105 -3.22 -5.89 8.54
N ALA A 106 -2.58 -7.04 8.33
CA ALA A 106 -2.31 -7.56 6.99
C ALA A 106 -3.60 -7.89 6.22
N ILE A 107 -4.58 -8.51 6.87
CA ILE A 107 -5.89 -8.79 6.27
C ILE A 107 -6.60 -7.50 5.88
N VAL A 108 -6.59 -6.48 6.74
CA VAL A 108 -7.23 -5.18 6.44
C VAL A 108 -6.55 -4.49 5.26
N ALA A 109 -5.22 -4.41 5.24
CA ALA A 109 -4.46 -3.81 4.13
C ALA A 109 -4.69 -4.56 2.81
N ALA A 110 -4.76 -5.89 2.88
CA ALA A 110 -5.07 -6.73 1.73
C ALA A 110 -6.50 -6.51 1.23
N ALA A 111 -7.51 -6.55 2.11
CA ALA A 111 -8.90 -6.30 1.74
C ALA A 111 -9.09 -4.92 1.07
N MET A 112 -8.45 -3.88 1.61
CA MET A 112 -8.39 -2.56 0.99
C MET A 112 -7.81 -2.62 -0.43
N SER A 113 -6.69 -3.33 -0.59
CA SER A 113 -6.01 -3.52 -1.89
C SER A 113 -6.88 -4.26 -2.91
N VAL A 114 -7.65 -5.27 -2.49
CA VAL A 114 -8.60 -5.97 -3.39
C VAL A 114 -9.68 -5.01 -3.89
N CYS A 115 -10.32 -4.28 -2.97
CA CYS A 115 -11.38 -3.33 -3.30
C CYS A 115 -10.88 -2.23 -4.26
N MET A 116 -9.70 -1.66 -3.98
CA MET A 116 -9.09 -0.64 -4.84
C MET A 116 -8.63 -1.22 -6.17
N GLY A 117 -8.01 -2.40 -6.18
CA GLY A 117 -7.53 -3.08 -7.39
C GLY A 117 -8.67 -3.39 -8.36
N ILE A 118 -9.72 -4.04 -7.87
CA ILE A 118 -10.91 -4.38 -8.67
C ILE A 118 -11.64 -3.10 -9.10
N GLY A 119 -11.95 -2.21 -8.15
CA GLY A 119 -12.69 -0.98 -8.45
C GLY A 119 -11.98 -0.14 -9.50
N HIS A 120 -10.68 0.12 -9.31
CA HIS A 120 -9.89 0.88 -10.26
C HIS A 120 -9.76 0.17 -11.61
N GLY A 121 -9.51 -1.14 -11.61
CA GLY A 121 -9.43 -1.95 -12.83
C GLY A 121 -10.71 -1.87 -13.66
N VAL A 122 -11.89 -1.97 -13.03
CA VAL A 122 -13.18 -1.84 -13.69
C VAL A 122 -13.35 -0.46 -14.33
N PHE A 123 -12.93 0.62 -13.66
CA PHE A 123 -12.98 1.96 -14.26
C PHE A 123 -12.09 2.08 -15.50
N ILE A 124 -10.86 1.56 -15.46
CA ILE A 124 -9.94 1.58 -16.62
C ILE A 124 -10.51 0.73 -17.77
N MET A 125 -11.03 -0.46 -17.48
CA MET A 125 -11.63 -1.34 -18.49
C MET A 125 -12.86 -0.73 -19.15
N ARG A 126 -13.76 -0.10 -18.36
CA ARG A 126 -14.95 0.58 -18.90
C ARG A 126 -14.60 1.78 -19.76
N ASP A 127 -13.51 2.46 -19.45
CA ASP A 127 -13.04 3.65 -20.18
C ASP A 127 -11.89 3.32 -21.14
N TRP A 128 -11.79 2.05 -21.58
CA TRP A 128 -10.65 1.56 -22.35
C TRP A 128 -10.50 2.22 -23.71
N LYS A 129 -11.62 2.53 -24.40
CA LYS A 129 -11.60 3.13 -25.74
C LYS A 129 -11.37 4.64 -25.68
N THR A 130 -12.15 5.34 -24.86
CA THR A 130 -12.17 6.81 -24.81
C THR A 130 -11.14 7.40 -23.84
N GLY A 131 -11.01 6.83 -22.65
CA GLY A 131 -10.17 7.36 -21.59
C GLY A 131 -10.63 8.68 -21.00
N THR A 132 -11.77 9.23 -21.39
CA THR A 132 -12.15 10.60 -21.02
C THR A 132 -12.44 10.73 -19.53
N LYS A 133 -12.96 9.70 -18.86
CA LYS A 133 -13.33 9.76 -17.45
C LYS A 133 -12.13 9.51 -16.54
N THR A 134 -11.30 8.54 -16.89
CA THR A 134 -10.10 8.12 -16.15
C THR A 134 -8.92 9.09 -16.31
N GLN A 135 -8.92 9.91 -17.36
CA GLN A 135 -7.93 10.97 -17.59
C GLN A 135 -8.28 12.31 -16.93
N ASN A 136 -9.46 12.42 -16.30
CA ASN A 136 -9.83 13.64 -15.58
C ASN A 136 -8.91 13.88 -14.39
N TYR A 137 -8.53 15.14 -14.17
CA TYR A 137 -7.63 15.53 -13.08
C TYR A 137 -8.13 15.07 -11.71
N SER A 138 -9.44 15.21 -11.44
CA SER A 138 -10.07 14.75 -10.21
C SER A 138 -9.91 13.23 -9.99
N PHE A 139 -10.15 12.42 -11.03
CA PHE A 139 -10.00 10.98 -10.97
C PHE A 139 -8.55 10.57 -10.70
N ARG A 140 -7.59 11.15 -11.43
CA ARG A 140 -6.16 10.85 -11.27
C ARG A 140 -5.65 11.23 -9.89
N ARG A 141 -6.05 12.39 -9.38
CA ARG A 141 -5.70 12.85 -8.03
C ARG A 141 -6.25 11.92 -6.95
N ASN A 142 -7.54 11.57 -7.02
CA ASN A 142 -8.16 10.70 -6.03
C ASN A 142 -7.54 9.29 -6.06
N THR A 143 -7.32 8.76 -7.26
CA THR A 143 -6.64 7.48 -7.48
C THR A 143 -5.23 7.47 -6.91
N MET A 144 -4.47 8.54 -7.14
CA MET A 144 -3.13 8.71 -6.55
C MET A 144 -3.18 8.66 -5.02
N PHE A 145 -4.08 9.43 -4.39
CA PHE A 145 -4.22 9.42 -2.94
C PHE A 145 -4.62 8.05 -2.39
N LEU A 146 -5.56 7.37 -3.05
CA LEU A 146 -6.00 6.03 -2.64
C LEU A 146 -4.85 5.02 -2.66
N HIS A 147 -4.08 4.95 -3.76
CA HIS A 147 -2.96 4.01 -3.86
C HIS A 147 -1.79 4.37 -2.93
N LEU A 148 -1.55 5.66 -2.67
CA LEU A 148 -0.56 6.09 -1.67
C LEU A 148 -0.96 5.64 -0.27
N VAL A 149 -2.20 5.91 0.16
CA VAL A 149 -2.70 5.47 1.47
C VAL A 149 -2.65 3.94 1.60
N ASN A 150 -3.06 3.22 0.55
CA ASN A 150 -2.98 1.77 0.51
C ASN A 150 -1.54 1.24 0.64
N THR A 151 -0.59 1.88 -0.04
CA THR A 151 0.82 1.47 0.03
C THR A 151 1.38 1.70 1.43
N LEU A 152 0.99 2.79 2.09
CA LEU A 152 1.36 3.06 3.48
C LEU A 152 0.77 2.01 4.44
N THR A 153 -0.49 1.60 4.27
CA THR A 153 -1.07 0.54 5.12
C THR A 153 -0.39 -0.81 4.93
N ILE A 154 -0.05 -1.17 3.68
CA ILE A 154 0.75 -2.38 3.40
C ILE A 154 2.13 -2.28 4.07
N LEU A 155 2.80 -1.13 3.96
CA LEU A 155 4.11 -0.90 4.58
C LEU A 155 4.05 -1.04 6.10
N PHE A 156 3.07 -0.42 6.76
CA PHE A 156 2.90 -0.53 8.22
C PHE A 156 2.63 -1.98 8.64
N SER A 157 1.82 -2.72 7.87
CA SER A 157 1.59 -4.14 8.13
C SER A 157 2.87 -4.97 8.00
N LEU A 158 3.66 -4.75 6.94
CA LEU A 158 4.96 -5.41 6.75
C LEU A 158 5.90 -5.11 7.92
N ILE A 159 6.08 -3.84 8.28
CA ILE A 159 6.95 -3.43 9.39
C ILE A 159 6.48 -4.09 10.69
N SER A 160 5.18 -4.08 10.96
CA SER A 160 4.62 -4.71 12.15
C SER A 160 4.93 -6.21 12.20
N ILE A 161 4.75 -6.95 11.10
CA ILE A 161 5.07 -8.38 11.04
C ILE A 161 6.55 -8.62 11.33
N TYR A 162 7.44 -7.86 10.70
CA TYR A 162 8.89 -8.04 10.84
C TYR A 162 9.39 -7.67 12.24
N VAL A 163 8.91 -6.56 12.79
CA VAL A 163 9.26 -6.13 14.15
C VAL A 163 8.78 -7.18 15.15
N THR A 164 7.53 -7.63 15.03
CA THR A 164 6.97 -8.65 15.92
C THR A 164 7.75 -9.96 15.85
N HIS A 165 8.08 -10.44 14.65
CA HIS A 165 8.89 -11.65 14.49
C HIS A 165 10.30 -11.48 15.07
N LYS A 166 10.92 -10.30 14.92
CA LYS A 166 12.25 -10.02 15.51
C LYS A 166 12.22 -9.89 17.03
N SER A 167 11.10 -9.45 17.60
CA SER A 167 10.93 -9.26 19.05
C SER A 167 10.31 -10.46 19.78
N THR A 168 10.03 -11.53 19.05
CA THR A 168 9.41 -12.74 19.59
C THR A 168 10.33 -13.45 20.57
N SER A 169 9.74 -14.15 21.53
CA SER A 169 10.48 -15.00 22.47
C SER A 169 10.75 -16.38 21.87
N HIS A 170 11.72 -17.10 22.42
CA HIS A 170 12.06 -18.47 22.02
C HIS A 170 11.51 -19.48 23.04
N PHE A 171 11.09 -20.64 22.55
CA PHE A 171 10.62 -21.76 23.34
C PHE A 171 11.77 -22.41 24.10
N HIS A 172 11.52 -22.77 25.36
CA HIS A 172 12.49 -23.44 26.21
C HIS A 172 11.82 -24.63 26.90
N ALA A 173 12.15 -25.86 26.50
CA ALA A 173 11.57 -27.08 27.07
C ALA A 173 11.74 -27.17 28.60
N GLY A 174 12.91 -26.78 29.11
CA GLY A 174 13.18 -26.78 30.55
C GLY A 174 12.27 -25.88 31.38
N TYR A 175 11.63 -24.88 30.77
CA TYR A 175 10.57 -24.09 31.43
C TYR A 175 9.31 -24.92 31.65
N VAL A 176 8.91 -25.71 30.65
CA VAL A 176 7.75 -26.61 30.73
C VAL A 176 7.98 -27.69 31.78
N THR A 177 9.14 -28.36 31.75
CA THR A 177 9.56 -29.36 32.75
C THR A 177 9.50 -28.79 34.17
N ARG A 178 10.10 -27.61 34.38
CA ARG A 178 10.10 -26.97 35.70
C ARG A 178 8.69 -26.65 36.19
N LYS A 179 7.84 -26.15 35.29
CA LYS A 179 6.47 -25.76 35.63
C LYS A 179 5.58 -26.96 35.91
N ALA A 180 5.73 -28.05 35.15
CA ALA A 180 5.06 -29.32 35.41
C ALA A 180 5.40 -29.88 36.80
N ASN A 181 6.67 -29.80 37.20
CA ASN A 181 7.13 -30.32 38.50
C ASN A 181 6.67 -29.48 39.72
N ILE A 182 6.41 -28.17 39.55
CA ILE A 182 6.03 -27.26 40.65
C ILE A 182 4.53 -27.37 40.99
N SER A 183 3.66 -27.63 40.01
CA SER A 183 2.20 -27.66 40.19
C SER A 183 1.59 -29.01 39.78
N PRO A 184 1.90 -30.11 40.47
CA PRO A 184 1.30 -31.42 40.18
C PRO A 184 -0.20 -31.47 40.51
N ASN A 185 -0.69 -30.60 41.41
CA ASN A 185 -2.09 -30.62 41.88
C ASN A 185 -3.05 -29.67 41.13
N ASP A 186 -2.53 -28.74 40.33
CA ASP A 186 -3.33 -27.75 39.62
C ASP A 186 -3.50 -28.23 38.18
N SER A 187 -4.51 -29.08 37.94
CA SER A 187 -4.97 -29.59 36.63
C SER A 187 -3.87 -29.72 35.56
N ASN A 188 -3.39 -30.96 35.32
CA ASN A 188 -2.33 -31.46 34.39
C ASN A 188 -1.97 -30.69 33.08
N SER A 189 -2.64 -29.59 32.74
CA SER A 189 -2.32 -28.66 31.67
C SER A 189 -1.38 -27.51 32.08
N VAL A 190 -0.21 -27.43 31.44
CA VAL A 190 0.70 -26.30 31.46
C VAL A 190 0.40 -25.38 30.27
N ARG A 191 0.11 -24.10 30.51
CA ARG A 191 0.10 -23.07 29.45
C ARG A 191 1.39 -22.25 29.52
N TYR A 192 2.12 -22.15 28.40
CA TYR A 192 3.38 -21.41 28.33
C TYR A 192 3.13 -19.90 28.45
N ASN A 193 3.78 -19.23 29.40
CA ASN A 193 3.55 -17.80 29.68
C ASN A 193 4.84 -17.00 29.91
N ALA A 194 6.00 -17.54 29.52
CA ALA A 194 7.27 -16.83 29.58
C ALA A 194 7.53 -16.09 28.27
N GLY A 195 7.30 -14.78 28.25
CA GLY A 195 7.53 -13.95 27.05
C GLY A 195 6.30 -13.84 26.14
N THR A 196 6.51 -13.27 24.95
CA THR A 196 5.47 -13.07 23.93
C THR A 196 5.92 -13.67 22.62
N PHE A 197 5.03 -14.41 21.97
CA PHE A 197 5.34 -15.18 20.78
C PHE A 197 4.58 -14.68 19.57
N ASP A 198 5.20 -14.75 18.41
CA ASP A 198 4.52 -14.86 17.14
C ASP A 198 4.29 -16.34 16.81
N LEU A 199 3.28 -16.60 15.98
CA LEU A 199 2.91 -17.98 15.66
C LEU A 199 3.98 -18.70 14.84
N GLU A 200 4.77 -17.94 14.07
CA GLU A 200 5.87 -18.51 13.29
C GLU A 200 6.91 -19.13 14.21
N THR A 201 7.52 -18.37 15.13
CA THR A 201 8.55 -18.91 16.02
C THR A 201 8.00 -20.03 16.88
N TRP A 202 6.79 -19.87 17.44
CA TRP A 202 6.16 -20.91 18.24
C TRP A 202 6.03 -22.25 17.49
N SER A 203 5.47 -22.22 16.28
CA SER A 203 5.27 -23.43 15.48
C SER A 203 6.57 -23.98 14.90
N CYS A 204 7.49 -23.12 14.48
CA CYS A 204 8.76 -23.52 13.88
C CYS A 204 9.75 -24.13 14.88
N GLU A 205 9.67 -23.78 16.16
CA GLU A 205 10.51 -24.38 17.20
C GLU A 205 9.92 -25.69 17.70
N LEU A 206 8.61 -25.72 17.96
CA LEU A 206 7.94 -26.91 18.49
C LEU A 206 7.88 -28.07 17.47
N GLN A 207 7.94 -27.82 16.16
CA GLN A 207 8.06 -28.89 15.16
C GLN A 207 9.38 -29.68 15.23
N THR A 208 10.36 -29.20 15.99
CA THR A 208 11.67 -29.87 16.18
C THR A 208 11.92 -30.26 17.63
N GLU A 209 11.01 -29.93 18.54
CA GLU A 209 11.17 -30.22 19.96
C GLU A 209 10.78 -31.68 20.24
N PRO A 210 11.69 -32.52 20.78
CA PRO A 210 11.41 -33.95 21.05
C PRO A 210 10.16 -34.17 21.90
N GLY A 211 9.96 -33.35 22.93
CA GLY A 211 8.78 -33.45 23.78
C GLY A 211 7.45 -33.16 23.08
N ALA A 212 7.46 -32.62 21.86
CA ALA A 212 6.27 -32.21 21.12
C ALA A 212 6.04 -33.04 19.84
N GLU A 213 6.59 -34.26 19.74
CA GLU A 213 6.55 -35.08 18.52
C GLU A 213 5.13 -35.25 17.95
N MET A 214 4.13 -35.40 18.82
CA MET A 214 2.74 -35.59 18.39
C MET A 214 2.13 -34.41 17.60
N VAL A 215 2.72 -33.21 17.64
CA VAL A 215 2.25 -32.02 16.91
C VAL A 215 3.21 -31.57 15.80
N TRP A 216 4.29 -32.30 15.55
CA TRP A 216 5.32 -31.89 14.59
C TRP A 216 4.78 -31.63 13.18
N GLU A 217 3.89 -32.49 12.69
CA GLU A 217 3.34 -32.34 11.35
C GLU A 217 2.48 -31.08 11.23
N ASP A 218 1.57 -30.87 12.18
CA ASP A 218 0.66 -29.72 12.19
C ASP A 218 1.40 -28.41 12.36
N TYR A 219 2.37 -28.37 13.28
CA TYR A 219 3.18 -27.18 13.51
C TYR A 219 4.17 -26.94 12.40
N GLY A 220 4.70 -27.99 11.77
CA GLY A 220 5.54 -27.83 10.59
C GLY A 220 4.77 -27.28 9.40
N ARG A 221 3.50 -27.67 9.23
CA ARG A 221 2.60 -27.05 8.25
C ARG A 221 2.33 -25.58 8.60
N GLN A 222 2.05 -25.28 9.86
CA GLN A 222 1.77 -23.91 10.31
C GLN A 222 3.00 -22.99 10.15
N CYS A 223 4.19 -23.48 10.50
CA CYS A 223 5.47 -22.80 10.31
C CYS A 223 5.67 -22.40 8.85
N ARG A 224 5.46 -23.33 7.90
CA ARG A 224 5.54 -23.03 6.46
C ARG A 224 4.52 -21.98 6.01
N ILE A 225 3.29 -22.02 6.53
CA ILE A 225 2.24 -21.04 6.22
C ILE A 225 2.65 -19.65 6.73
N GLU A 226 3.16 -19.54 7.95
CA GLU A 226 3.60 -18.25 8.49
C GLU A 226 4.80 -17.68 7.75
N MET A 227 5.81 -18.51 7.46
CA MET A 227 6.97 -18.12 6.66
C MET A 227 6.55 -17.62 5.28
N ALA A 228 5.65 -18.33 4.61
CA ALA A 228 5.10 -17.92 3.32
C ALA A 228 4.31 -16.60 3.45
N GLY A 229 3.51 -16.47 4.52
CA GLY A 229 2.74 -15.28 4.86
C GLY A 229 3.61 -14.05 5.10
N ARG A 230 4.79 -14.21 5.69
CA ARG A 230 5.76 -13.11 5.81
C ARG A 230 6.45 -12.83 4.47
N ALA A 231 6.89 -13.85 3.76
CA ALA A 231 7.61 -13.70 2.50
C ALA A 231 6.77 -12.99 1.42
N ILE A 232 5.47 -13.32 1.31
CA ILE A 232 4.57 -12.73 0.32
C ILE A 232 4.30 -11.23 0.54
N MET A 233 4.51 -10.73 1.76
CA MET A 233 4.32 -9.30 2.06
C MET A 233 5.35 -8.42 1.34
N ILE A 234 6.54 -8.95 1.00
CA ILE A 234 7.58 -8.21 0.26
C ILE A 234 7.12 -7.89 -1.18
N PRO A 235 6.80 -8.88 -2.05
CA PRO A 235 6.33 -8.58 -3.40
C PRO A 235 4.98 -7.85 -3.40
N PHE A 236 4.15 -8.05 -2.37
CA PHE A 236 2.92 -7.29 -2.18
C PHE A 236 3.21 -5.79 -2.00
N LEU A 237 4.17 -5.42 -1.12
CA LEU A 237 4.61 -4.04 -0.94
C LEU A 237 5.21 -3.47 -2.23
N ILE A 238 6.13 -4.19 -2.88
CA ILE A 238 6.77 -3.74 -4.12
C ILE A 238 5.70 -3.43 -5.17
N THR A 239 4.71 -4.31 -5.35
CA THR A 239 3.61 -4.09 -6.29
C THR A 239 2.79 -2.87 -5.90
N GLY A 240 2.47 -2.69 -4.60
CA GLY A 240 1.79 -1.49 -4.11
C GLY A 240 2.54 -0.20 -4.45
N VAL A 241 3.85 -0.16 -4.21
CA VAL A 241 4.73 0.97 -4.55
C VAL A 241 4.73 1.25 -6.06
N LEU A 242 4.79 0.21 -6.90
CA LEU A 242 4.75 0.37 -8.36
C LEU A 242 3.40 0.94 -8.83
N VAL A 243 2.29 0.46 -8.29
CA VAL A 243 0.94 0.96 -8.58
C VAL A 243 0.81 2.44 -8.16
N ALA A 244 1.26 2.78 -6.95
CA ALA A 244 1.24 4.16 -6.44
C ALA A 244 2.16 5.07 -7.26
N GLY A 245 3.36 4.61 -7.59
CA GLY A 245 4.31 5.32 -8.45
C GLY A 245 3.71 5.61 -9.83
N PHE A 246 3.05 4.62 -10.42
CA PHE A 246 2.35 4.80 -11.70
C PHE A 246 1.21 5.84 -11.59
N ALA A 247 0.46 5.83 -10.49
CA ALA A 247 -0.58 6.82 -10.22
C ALA A 247 -0.02 8.26 -10.12
N VAL A 248 1.13 8.42 -9.45
CA VAL A 248 1.84 9.71 -9.32
C VAL A 248 2.39 10.16 -10.67
N SER A 249 3.08 9.28 -11.40
CA SER A 249 3.63 9.59 -12.73
C SER A 249 2.53 9.98 -13.71
N ALA A 250 1.37 9.32 -13.65
CA ALA A 250 0.21 9.69 -14.45
C ALA A 250 -0.25 11.13 -14.15
N LEU A 251 -0.35 11.51 -12.87
CA LEU A 251 -0.77 12.86 -12.49
C LEU A 251 0.24 13.94 -12.91
N VAL A 252 1.54 13.68 -12.73
CA VAL A 252 2.61 14.66 -13.01
C VAL A 252 2.91 14.79 -14.51
N GLY A 253 2.98 13.67 -15.23
CA GLY A 253 3.34 13.64 -16.66
C GLY A 253 2.36 14.37 -17.58
N GLY A 254 1.14 14.64 -17.10
CA GLY A 254 0.14 15.41 -17.83
C GLY A 254 0.40 16.91 -17.96
N LYS A 255 1.16 17.52 -17.03
CA LYS A 255 1.27 18.98 -16.94
C LYS A 255 2.30 19.60 -17.90
N ARG A 256 3.43 18.92 -18.12
CA ARG A 256 4.57 19.49 -18.87
C ARG A 256 4.28 19.75 -20.35
N VAL A 257 3.48 18.91 -21.00
CA VAL A 257 3.24 19.01 -22.44
C VAL A 257 2.28 20.15 -22.80
N GLU A 258 1.30 20.46 -21.94
CA GLU A 258 0.39 21.59 -22.16
C GLU A 258 1.05 22.93 -21.88
N GLU A 259 1.80 23.07 -20.78
CA GLU A 259 2.50 24.32 -20.46
C GLU A 259 3.45 24.71 -21.59
N GLN A 260 4.27 23.78 -22.06
CA GLN A 260 5.24 24.05 -23.14
C GLN A 260 4.55 24.48 -24.45
N LYS A 261 3.47 23.81 -24.86
CA LYS A 261 2.68 24.22 -26.04
C LYS A 261 1.98 25.57 -25.88
N THR A 262 1.68 25.98 -24.65
CA THR A 262 1.05 27.28 -24.38
C THR A 262 2.10 28.39 -24.44
N TRP A 263 3.29 28.15 -23.91
CA TRP A 263 4.45 29.05 -24.04
C TRP A 263 4.89 29.21 -25.49
N ASP A 264 5.03 28.11 -26.24
CA ASP A 264 5.43 28.14 -27.66
C ASP A 264 4.43 28.91 -28.54
N LYS A 265 3.14 28.93 -28.16
CA LYS A 265 2.11 29.73 -28.85
C LYS A 265 2.03 31.18 -28.41
N GLN A 266 2.59 31.53 -27.24
CA GLN A 266 2.57 32.89 -26.69
C GLN A 266 3.83 33.69 -26.99
N THR A 267 4.92 33.05 -27.41
CA THR A 267 6.02 33.73 -28.10
C THR A 267 5.68 33.83 -29.59
N PRO A 268 5.10 34.94 -30.09
CA PRO A 268 5.17 35.20 -31.51
C PRO A 268 6.66 35.22 -31.86
N VAL A 269 7.08 34.31 -32.73
CA VAL A 269 8.34 34.43 -33.45
C VAL A 269 8.22 35.74 -34.22
N LYS A 270 8.76 36.82 -33.66
CA LYS A 270 9.01 38.06 -34.38
C LYS A 270 10.01 37.71 -35.47
N GLY A 271 9.50 37.43 -36.65
CA GLY A 271 10.29 37.37 -37.88
C GLY A 271 10.62 38.79 -38.33
N ASP A 272 11.31 39.55 -37.47
CA ASP A 272 11.79 40.90 -37.75
C ASP A 272 13.33 40.94 -37.58
N GLU A 273 14.06 39.91 -38.03
CA GLU A 273 15.54 39.91 -38.09
C GLU A 273 16.08 40.13 -39.52
N GLU A 274 15.23 40.46 -40.50
CA GLU A 274 15.66 40.60 -41.91
C GLU A 274 15.73 42.06 -42.44
N GLU A 275 15.38 43.09 -41.65
CA GLU A 275 15.43 44.49 -42.12
C GLU A 275 16.64 45.33 -41.64
N ASP A 276 17.40 44.89 -40.63
CA ASP A 276 18.52 45.70 -40.09
C ASP A 276 19.90 45.41 -40.72
N GLU A 277 20.05 44.39 -41.58
CA GLU A 277 21.33 44.10 -42.26
C GLU A 277 21.54 44.86 -43.59
N VAL A 278 20.50 45.50 -44.14
CA VAL A 278 20.61 46.20 -45.44
C VAL A 278 21.04 47.67 -45.29
N GLU A 279 20.83 48.30 -44.13
CA GLU A 279 21.16 49.73 -43.95
C GLU A 279 22.62 50.00 -43.55
N MET A 280 23.39 48.99 -43.11
CA MET A 280 24.79 49.17 -42.70
C MET A 280 25.85 48.94 -43.80
N ARG A 281 25.45 48.63 -45.04
CA ARG A 281 26.40 48.51 -46.18
C ARG A 281 26.52 49.77 -47.06
N GLY A 282 25.80 50.85 -46.73
CA GLY A 282 25.78 52.08 -47.54
C GLY A 282 26.84 53.15 -47.21
N PHE A 283 27.64 52.99 -46.15
CA PHE A 283 28.39 54.12 -45.56
C PHE A 283 29.93 54.06 -45.64
N ASN A 284 30.52 53.20 -46.48
CA ASN A 284 31.98 53.16 -46.67
C ASN A 284 32.35 53.20 -48.16
N ALA A 285 32.07 54.32 -48.81
CA ALA A 285 32.75 54.71 -50.05
C ALA A 285 32.79 56.25 -50.15
N ILE A 286 33.89 56.84 -49.66
CA ILE A 286 34.61 58.03 -50.14
C ILE A 286 35.92 58.11 -49.34
#